data_AF-A0A4Q9BDX2-F1
#
_entry.id   AF-A0A4Q9BDX2-F1
#
_cell.length_a   1.000
_cell.length_b   1.000
_cell.length_c   1.000
_cell.angle_alpha   90.00
_cell.angle_beta   90.00
_cell.angle_gamma   90.00
#
_symmetry.space_group_name_H-M   'P 1'
#
loop_
_entity.id
_entity.type
_entity.pdbx_description
1 polymer ?
#
loop_
_entity_poly.entity_id
_entity_poly.type
_entity_poly.pdbx_seq_one_letter_code
_entity_poly.pdbx_strand_id
1 'polypeptide(L)'
;MASHVAHGTSEKEIPAPNTGAIWKTFWILLILTAIEFVIAFTMPANTLRVAIFCGMTIVKAFYIVGEFMHLKHEVKSLIWAVLIPTLFVVWLLVALIYEGGHLY
;
A
#
# COMPACT_ATOMS: atom_id res chain seq x y z
N MET A 1 -26.23 -11.24 -52.05
CA MET A 1 -26.82 -10.60 -50.86
C MET A 1 -25.96 -10.99 -49.67
N ALA A 2 -25.02 -10.13 -49.29
CA ALA A 2 -24.11 -10.40 -48.18
C ALA A 2 -24.86 -10.18 -46.86
N SER A 3 -24.99 -11.24 -46.07
CA SER A 3 -25.54 -11.22 -44.73
C SER A 3 -24.60 -10.47 -43.80
N HIS A 4 -24.98 -9.25 -43.42
CA HIS A 4 -24.37 -8.54 -42.30
C HIS A 4 -24.63 -9.34 -41.02
N VAL A 5 -23.59 -10.01 -40.52
CA VAL A 5 -23.59 -10.63 -39.19
C VAL A 5 -23.49 -9.50 -38.18
N ALA A 6 -24.60 -9.21 -37.51
CA ALA A 6 -24.66 -8.24 -36.43
C ALA A 6 -23.77 -8.75 -35.28
N HIS A 7 -22.65 -8.07 -35.05
CA HIS A 7 -21.82 -8.30 -33.88
C HIS A 7 -22.58 -7.76 -32.67
N GLY A 8 -23.33 -8.64 -31.99
CA GLY A 8 -23.97 -8.33 -30.72
C GLY A 8 -22.91 -7.85 -29.73
N THR A 9 -22.88 -6.55 -29.48
CA THR A 9 -22.13 -5.97 -28.38
C THR A 9 -22.85 -6.39 -27.11
N SER A 10 -22.42 -7.51 -26.53
CA SER A 10 -22.79 -7.84 -25.15
C SER A 10 -22.32 -6.69 -24.28
N GLU A 11 -23.27 -5.85 -23.87
CA GLU A 11 -23.10 -4.80 -22.89
C GLU A 11 -22.68 -5.48 -21.60
N LYS A 12 -21.37 -5.56 -21.35
CA LYS A 12 -20.82 -6.01 -20.08
C LYS A 12 -21.26 -4.99 -19.05
N GLU A 13 -22.32 -5.30 -18.29
CA GLU A 13 -22.68 -4.53 -17.11
C GLU A 13 -21.44 -4.40 -16.22
N ILE A 14 -20.99 -3.15 -16.06
CA ILE A 14 -19.85 -2.81 -15.21
C ILE A 14 -20.37 -2.96 -13.78
N PRO A 15 -19.84 -3.89 -12.96
CA PRO A 15 -20.28 -4.00 -11.57
C PRO A 15 -20.03 -2.67 -10.86
N ALA A 16 -21.01 -2.23 -10.07
CA ALA A 16 -20.92 -0.94 -9.39
C ALA A 16 -19.66 -0.87 -8.50
N PRO A 17 -18.88 0.22 -8.57
CA PRO A 17 -17.66 0.37 -7.79
C PRO A 17 -17.98 0.31 -6.29
N ASN A 18 -17.22 -0.49 -5.54
CA ASN A 18 -17.43 -0.72 -4.12
C ASN A 18 -16.84 0.43 -3.28
N THR A 19 -17.42 1.63 -3.41
CA THR A 19 -16.89 2.88 -2.83
C THR A 19 -16.95 2.94 -1.31
N GLY A 20 -17.78 2.10 -0.67
CA GLY A 20 -17.95 2.08 0.79
C GLY A 20 -16.70 1.62 1.56
N ALA A 21 -15.98 0.62 1.05
CA ALA A 21 -14.75 0.12 1.69
C ALA A 21 -13.61 1.17 1.62
N ILE A 22 -13.53 1.87 0.49
CA ILE A 22 -12.56 2.95 0.26
C ILE A 22 -12.76 4.08 1.27
N TRP A 23 -14.00 4.53 1.46
CA TRP A 23 -14.32 5.59 2.42
C TRP A 23 -14.03 5.20 3.87
N LYS A 24 -14.30 3.94 4.25
CA LYS A 24 -13.96 3.44 5.59
C LYS A 24 -12.45 3.47 5.83
N THR A 25 -11.67 3.00 4.87
CA THR A 25 -10.20 2.96 4.96
C THR A 25 -9.60 4.36 4.95
N PHE A 26 -10.14 5.26 4.14
CA PHE A 26 -9.77 6.67 4.13
C PHE A 26 -9.86 7.29 5.53
N TRP A 27 -10.98 7.11 6.22
CA TRP A 27 -11.15 7.65 7.58
C TRP A 27 -10.19 7.02 8.59
N ILE A 28 -9.95 5.71 8.52
CA ILE A 28 -8.97 5.02 9.36
C ILE A 28 -7.57 5.63 9.17
N LEU A 29 -7.15 5.79 7.92
CA LEU A 29 -5.84 6.35 7.58
C LEU A 29 -5.73 7.83 7.93
N LEU A 30 -6.80 8.60 7.78
CA LEU A 30 -6.85 10.00 8.19
C LEU A 30 -6.65 10.14 9.70
N ILE A 31 -7.41 9.38 10.50
CA ILE A 31 -7.31 9.42 11.96
C ILE A 31 -5.92 8.98 12.41
N LEU A 32 -5.39 7.89 11.84
CA LEU A 32 -4.07 7.40 12.19
C LEU A 32 -2.97 8.42 11.83
N THR A 33 -3.12 9.14 10.72
CA THR A 33 -2.22 10.23 10.35
C THR A 33 -2.35 11.44 11.28
N ALA A 34 -3.56 11.79 11.72
CA ALA A 34 -3.77 12.85 12.69
C ALA A 34 -3.10 12.53 14.03
N ILE A 35 -3.21 11.28 14.51
CA ILE A 35 -2.52 10.80 15.71
C ILE A 35 -1.00 10.94 15.55
N GLU A 36 -0.48 10.58 14.38
CA GLU A 36 0.95 10.71 14.06
C GLU A 36 1.44 12.15 14.17
N PHE A 37 0.70 13.11 13.63
CA PHE A 37 1.02 14.53 13.80
C PHE A 37 0.96 14.97 15.26
N VAL A 38 -0.04 14.54 16.03
CA VAL A 38 -0.12 14.86 17.46
C VAL A 38 1.11 14.35 18.21
N ILE A 39 1.54 13.11 17.97
CA ILE A 39 2.75 12.55 18.58
C ILE A 39 4.00 13.30 18.11
N ALA A 40 4.05 13.73 16.84
CA ALA A 40 5.16 14.51 16.29
C ALA A 40 5.39 15.82 17.05
N PHE A 41 4.31 16.50 17.43
CA PHE A 41 4.35 17.79 18.12
C PHE A 41 4.46 17.67 19.64
N THR A 42 4.03 16.57 20.25
CA THR A 42 3.97 16.42 21.71
C THR A 42 5.15 15.66 22.32
N MET A 43 5.64 14.62 21.66
CA MET A 43 6.78 13.83 22.15
C MET A 43 8.08 14.52 21.75
N PRO A 44 9.23 14.40 22.44
CA PRO A 44 10.56 14.84 21.96
C PRO A 44 11.20 13.83 20.98
N ALA A 45 12.20 14.26 20.20
CA ALA A 45 12.80 13.50 19.11
C ALA A 45 13.79 12.45 19.66
N ASN A 46 13.25 11.35 20.16
CA ASN A 46 14.00 10.23 20.72
C ASN A 46 13.79 8.95 19.90
N THR A 47 14.65 7.95 20.10
CA THR A 47 14.57 6.63 19.46
C THR A 47 13.20 5.98 19.59
N LEU A 48 12.52 6.19 20.73
CA LEU A 48 11.17 5.70 20.99
C LEU A 48 10.15 6.33 20.02
N ARG A 49 10.25 7.64 19.76
CA ARG A 49 9.38 8.33 18.79
C ARG A 49 9.58 7.76 17.38
N VAL A 50 10.84 7.54 16.99
CA VAL A 50 11.19 6.94 15.69
C VAL A 50 10.60 5.53 15.56
N ALA A 51 10.70 4.72 16.60
CA ALA A 51 10.14 3.37 16.60
C ALA A 51 8.60 3.37 16.46
N ILE A 52 7.90 4.27 17.17
CA ILE A 52 6.44 4.43 17.03
C ILE A 52 6.06 4.84 15.61
N PHE A 53 6.75 5.83 15.04
CA PHE A 53 6.47 6.31 13.69
C PHE A 53 6.69 5.23 12.65
N CYS A 54 7.78 4.47 12.78
CA CYS A 54 8.06 3.34 11.90
C CYS A 54 6.94 2.29 11.97
N GLY A 55 6.50 1.93 13.19
CA GLY A 55 5.38 1.01 13.40
C GLY A 55 4.06 1.50 12.80
N MET A 56 3.67 2.76 13.06
CA MET A 56 2.44 3.33 12.51
C MET A 56 2.49 3.47 10.98
N THR A 57 3.66 3.74 10.40
CA THR A 57 3.86 3.79 8.95
C THR A 57 3.67 2.40 8.32
N ILE A 58 4.16 1.34 8.97
CA ILE A 58 3.91 -0.04 8.52
C ILE A 58 2.41 -0.34 8.53
N VAL A 59 1.71 0.00 9.62
CA VAL A 59 0.26 -0.19 9.72
C VAL A 59 -0.47 0.54 8.59
N LYS A 60 -0.09 1.79 8.28
CA LYS A 60 -0.63 2.53 7.13
C LYS A 60 -0.41 1.80 5.82
N ALA A 61 0.80 1.33 5.57
CA ALA A 61 1.14 0.62 4.35
C ALA A 61 0.25 -0.61 4.15
N PHE A 62 -0.04 -1.36 5.22
CA PHE A 62 -0.98 -2.49 5.16
C PHE A 62 -2.40 -2.07 4.75
N TYR A 63 -2.95 -1.01 5.33
CA TYR A 63 -4.30 -0.52 4.97
C TYR A 63 -4.34 0.05 3.54
N ILE A 64 -3.29 0.75 3.10
CA ILE A 64 -3.20 1.32 1.76
C ILE A 64 -3.12 0.21 0.70
N VAL A 65 -2.21 -0.75 0.88
CA VAL A 65 -2.05 -1.88 -0.05
C VAL A 65 -3.27 -2.81 -0.03
N GLY A 66 -3.89 -3.01 1.13
CA GLY A 66 -5.06 -3.88 1.27
C GLY A 66 -6.32 -3.34 0.59
N GLU A 67 -6.66 -2.08 0.83
CA GLU A 67 -7.96 -1.51 0.44
C GLU A 67 -7.87 -0.53 -0.73
N PHE A 68 -6.87 0.36 -0.79
CA PHE A 68 -6.75 1.32 -1.91
C PHE A 68 -6.24 0.67 -3.20
N MET A 69 -5.51 -0.45 -3.11
CA MET A 69 -5.05 -1.17 -4.30
C MET A 69 -6.00 -2.29 -4.75
N HIS A 70 -7.17 -2.47 -4.14
CA HIS A 70 -8.16 -3.51 -4.49
C HIS A 70 -7.60 -4.96 -4.49
N LEU A 71 -6.43 -5.16 -3.87
CA LEU A 71 -5.59 -6.35 -4.03
C LEU A 71 -6.13 -7.60 -3.35
N LYS A 72 -7.04 -7.41 -2.41
CA LYS A 72 -7.52 -8.49 -1.54
C LYS A 72 -8.31 -9.56 -2.28
N HIS A 73 -8.91 -9.24 -3.43
CA HIS A 73 -9.77 -10.18 -4.16
C HIS A 73 -9.41 -10.43 -5.64
N GLU A 74 -8.74 -9.51 -6.34
CA GLU A 74 -8.56 -9.67 -7.81
C GLU A 74 -7.11 -9.79 -8.31
N VAL A 75 -6.10 -9.24 -7.63
CA VAL A 75 -4.75 -9.09 -8.25
C VAL A 75 -3.60 -9.44 -7.31
N LYS A 76 -3.45 -10.73 -6.98
CA LYS A 76 -2.24 -11.25 -6.30
C LYS A 76 -0.94 -10.85 -7.01
N SER A 77 -0.99 -10.67 -8.34
CA SER A 77 0.14 -10.19 -9.15
C SER A 77 0.63 -8.79 -8.75
N LEU A 78 -0.28 -7.86 -8.42
CA LEU A 78 0.14 -6.52 -7.99
C LEU A 78 0.74 -6.54 -6.58
N ILE A 79 0.28 -7.44 -5.68
CA ILE A 79 0.92 -7.63 -4.37
C ILE A 79 2.39 -8.00 -4.57
N TRP A 80 2.65 -9.00 -5.41
CA TRP A 80 4.02 -9.41 -5.75
C TRP A 80 4.82 -8.30 -6.45
N ALA A 81 4.18 -7.49 -7.29
CA ALA A 81 4.81 -6.35 -7.96
C ALA A 81 5.27 -5.26 -6.98
N VAL A 82 4.61 -5.10 -5.81
CA VAL A 82 5.06 -4.20 -4.74
C VAL A 82 6.05 -4.90 -3.81
N LEU A 83 5.78 -6.15 -3.42
CA LEU A 83 6.59 -6.90 -2.46
C LEU A 83 8.01 -7.17 -2.98
N ILE A 84 8.17 -7.55 -4.25
CA ILE A 84 9.48 -7.90 -4.83
C ILE A 84 10.45 -6.69 -4.81
N PRO A 85 10.09 -5.51 -5.35
CA PRO A 85 10.95 -4.32 -5.25
C PRO A 85 11.26 -3.92 -3.82
N THR A 86 10.28 -4.00 -2.91
CA THR A 86 10.49 -3.60 -1.51
C THR A 86 11.47 -4.54 -0.82
N LEU A 87 11.33 -5.85 -1.03
CA LEU A 87 12.24 -6.86 -0.50
C LEU A 87 13.65 -6.71 -1.07
N PHE A 88 13.77 -6.41 -2.37
CA PHE A 88 15.05 -6.13 -3.01
C PHE A 88 15.75 -4.91 -2.39
N VAL A 89 15.03 -3.82 -2.14
CA VAL A 89 15.58 -2.62 -1.48
C VAL A 89 16.05 -2.93 -0.06
N VAL A 90 15.25 -3.67 0.73
CA VAL A 90 15.64 -4.06 2.09
C VAL A 90 16.89 -4.94 2.06
N TRP A 91 16.95 -5.91 1.16
CA TRP A 91 18.13 -6.76 0.98
C TRP A 91 19.36 -5.93 0.59
N LEU A 92 19.22 -5.00 -0.36
CA LEU A 92 20.30 -4.11 -0.80
C LEU A 92 20.82 -3.22 0.35
N LEU A 93 19.93 -2.66 1.17
CA LEU A 93 20.33 -1.88 2.35
C LEU A 93 21.13 -2.71 3.35
N VAL A 94 20.71 -3.95 3.63
CA VAL A 94 21.44 -4.86 4.51
C VAL A 94 22.80 -5.22 3.92
N ALA A 95 22.87 -5.54 2.63
CA ALA A 95 24.12 -5.85 1.95
C ALA A 95 25.11 -4.68 1.99
N LEU A 96 24.65 -3.45 1.74
CA LEU A 96 25.47 -2.24 1.80
C LEU A 96 25.98 -1.94 3.23
N ILE A 97 25.15 -2.16 4.25
CA ILE A 97 25.58 -2.00 5.65
C ILE A 97 26.61 -3.08 6.01
N TYR A 98 26.41 -4.32 5.57
CA TYR A 98 27.33 -5.43 5.84
C TYR A 98 28.68 -5.22 5.14
N GLU A 99 28.69 -4.96 3.83
CA GLU A 99 29.93 -4.71 3.07
C GLU A 99 30.60 -3.39 3.46
N GLY A 100 29.83 -2.32 3.68
CA GLY A 100 30.35 -1.04 4.14
C GLY A 100 30.93 -1.09 5.56
N GLY A 101 30.40 -1.98 6.42
CA GLY A 101 30.92 -2.23 7.77
C GLY A 101 32.16 -3.12 7.80
N HIS A 102 32.45 -3.90 6.74
CA HIS A 102 33.65 -4.75 6.64
C HIS A 102 34.94 -3.97 6.27
N LEU A 103 34.83 -2.67 6.00
CA LEU A 103 35.97 -1.81 5.64
C LEU A 103 36.63 -1.10 6.84
N TYR A 104 36.27 -1.46 8.07
CA TYR A 104 36.94 -1.03 9.31
C TYR A 104 37.10 -2.19 10.30
#